data_AF-A0A125W7Z1-F1
#
_entry.id   AF-A0A125W7Z1-F1
#
_cell.length_a   1.000
_cell.length_b   1.000
_cell.length_c   1.000
_cell.angle_alpha   90.00
_cell.angle_beta   90.00
_cell.angle_gamma   90.00
#
_symmetry.space_group_name_H-M   'P 1'
#
loop_
_entity.id
_entity.type
_entity.pdbx_description
1 polymer ?
#
loop_
_entity_poly.entity_id
_entity_poly.type
_entity_poly.pdbx_seq_one_letter_code
_entity_poly.pdbx_strand_id
1 'polypeptide(L)'
;MKTNYVGVVEKIRMLSMYPKMLVRFSLVTQDETINCIVSKHELANMLLMLPEQSELAVYGHLNKRNQLVIDKMLVRKSLISA
;
A
#
# COMPACT_ATOMS: atom_id res chain seq x y z
N MET A 1 16.93 2.88 -5.32
CA MET A 1 17.14 2.44 -3.93
C MET A 1 15.82 1.86 -3.44
N LYS A 2 15.83 0.66 -2.84
CA LYS A 2 14.59 0.04 -2.36
C LYS A 2 14.50 0.21 -0.84
N THR A 3 13.33 0.59 -0.35
CA THR A 3 13.09 0.97 1.06
C THR A 3 11.97 0.14 1.66
N ASN A 4 12.08 -0.12 2.97
CA ASN A 4 11.07 -0.81 3.77
C ASN A 4 10.39 0.21 4.68
N TYR A 5 9.07 0.16 4.74
CA TYR A 5 8.29 0.95 5.68
C TYR A 5 7.24 0.09 6.36
N VAL A 6 6.88 0.46 7.58
CA VAL A 6 5.79 -0.16 8.33
C VAL A 6 4.83 0.93 8.76
N GLY A 7 3.53 0.71 8.56
CA GLY A 7 2.53 1.68 8.95
C GLY A 7 1.10 1.20 8.72
N VAL A 8 0.15 2.03 9.12
CA VAL A 8 -1.28 1.77 8.97
C VAL A 8 -1.74 2.23 7.59
N VAL A 9 -2.57 1.41 6.94
CA VAL A 9 -3.13 1.72 5.62
C VAL A 9 -4.35 2.61 5.76
N GLU A 10 -4.37 3.69 4.98
CA GLU A 10 -5.50 4.59 4.84
C GLU A 10 -5.77 4.93 3.37
N LYS A 11 -6.99 5.44 3.10
CA LYS A 11 -7.37 6.10 1.84
C LYS A 11 -7.06 5.26 0.59
N ILE A 12 -7.36 3.96 0.65
CA ILE A 12 -7.23 3.06 -0.51
C ILE A 12 -8.17 3.55 -1.63
N ARG A 13 -7.62 3.78 -2.82
CA ARG A 13 -8.36 4.25 -4.00
C ARG A 13 -7.86 3.54 -5.25
N MET A 14 -8.79 2.96 -6.00
CA MET A 14 -8.50 2.46 -7.33
C MET A 14 -8.36 3.62 -8.32
N LEU A 15 -7.22 3.71 -9.02
CA LEU A 15 -6.94 4.75 -10.01
C LEU A 15 -7.23 4.29 -11.44
N SER A 16 -6.98 3.02 -11.73
CA SER A 16 -7.26 2.42 -13.04
C SER A 16 -7.47 0.92 -12.88
N MET A 17 -8.33 0.34 -13.72
CA MET A 17 -8.62 -1.10 -13.74
C MET A 17 -8.13 -1.76 -15.05
N TYR A 18 -8.06 -1.00 -16.16
CA TYR A 18 -7.65 -1.48 -17.47
C TYR A 18 -6.81 -0.43 -18.22
N PRO A 19 -5.75 -0.81 -18.96
CA PRO A 19 -5.24 -2.18 -19.18
C PRO A 19 -4.35 -2.69 -18.04
N LYS A 20 -4.04 -1.84 -17.04
CA LYS A 20 -3.23 -2.20 -15.87
C LYS A 20 -3.92 -1.71 -14.63
N MET A 21 -4.18 -2.62 -13.69
CA MET A 21 -4.76 -2.25 -12.41
C MET A 21 -3.76 -1.38 -11.64
N LEU A 22 -4.23 -0.24 -11.16
CA LEU A 22 -3.44 0.72 -10.41
C LEU A 22 -4.24 1.14 -9.18
N VAL A 23 -3.70 0.88 -8.00
CA VAL A 23 -4.32 1.24 -6.72
C VAL A 23 -3.37 2.14 -5.96
N ARG A 24 -3.89 3.22 -5.39
CA ARG A 24 -3.16 4.12 -4.49
C ARG A 24 -3.66 3.93 -3.07
N PHE A 25 -2.77 4.07 -2.11
CA PHE A 25 -3.12 4.19 -0.70
C PHE A 25 -2.11 5.10 0.01
N SER A 26 -2.45 5.49 1.23
CA SER A 26 -1.55 6.19 2.14
C SER A 26 -1.08 5.21 3.21
N LEU A 27 0.23 5.19 3.46
CA LEU A 27 0.82 4.44 4.56
C LEU A 27 1.20 5.45 5.65
N VAL A 28 0.48 5.44 6.75
CA VAL A 28 0.75 6.30 7.91
C VAL A 28 1.79 5.58 8.77
N THR A 29 3.02 6.09 8.73
CA THR A 29 4.11 5.63 9.59
C THR A 29 4.17 6.48 10.87
N GLN A 30 5.13 6.23 11.76
CA GLN A 30 5.30 7.04 12.97
C GLN A 30 5.74 8.47 12.65
N ASP A 31 6.57 8.64 11.61
CA ASP A 31 7.21 9.92 11.29
C ASP A 31 6.44 10.70 10.21
N GLU A 32 5.89 10.00 9.22
CA GLU A 32 5.26 10.62 8.07
C GLU A 32 4.17 9.77 7.41
N THR A 33 3.36 10.40 6.56
CA THR A 33 2.42 9.70 5.68
C THR A 33 3.01 9.55 4.27
N ILE A 34 3.20 8.30 3.86
CA ILE A 34 3.82 7.96 2.58
C ILE A 34 2.73 7.68 1.55
N ASN A 35 2.88 8.26 0.36
CA ASN A 35 2.00 7.98 -0.77
C ASN A 35 2.46 6.72 -1.51
N CYS A 36 1.63 5.67 -1.49
CA CYS A 36 1.95 4.37 -2.04
C CYS A 36 1.11 4.05 -3.28
N ILE A 37 1.69 3.31 -4.22
CA ILE A 37 1.03 2.82 -5.42
C ILE A 37 1.34 1.34 -5.63
N VAL A 38 0.31 0.59 -6.01
CA VAL A 38 0.39 -0.83 -6.37
C VAL A 38 -0.09 -1.00 -7.80
N SER A 39 0.76 -1.62 -8.64
CA SER A 39 0.43 -1.94 -10.03
C SER A 39 0.37 -3.45 -10.31
N LYS A 40 0.79 -4.29 -9.34
CA LYS A 40 0.70 -5.74 -9.44
C LYS A 40 -0.69 -6.19 -9.01
N HIS A 41 -1.36 -6.98 -9.86
CA HIS A 41 -2.73 -7.42 -9.62
C HIS A 41 -2.92 -8.13 -8.27
N GLU A 42 -2.04 -9.07 -7.94
CA GLU A 42 -2.10 -9.85 -6.69
C GLU A 42 -2.05 -8.95 -5.45
N LEU A 43 -1.10 -8.01 -5.43
CA LEU A 43 -0.94 -7.08 -4.31
C LEU A 43 -2.12 -6.11 -4.20
N ALA A 44 -2.61 -5.61 -5.32
CA ALA A 44 -3.74 -4.68 -5.32
C ALA A 44 -5.04 -5.37 -4.90
N ASN A 45 -5.27 -6.63 -5.30
CA ASN A 45 -6.39 -7.42 -4.82
C ASN A 45 -6.31 -7.64 -3.30
N MET A 46 -5.14 -8.03 -2.80
CA MET A 46 -4.93 -8.21 -1.36
C MET A 46 -5.19 -6.90 -0.60
N LEU A 47 -4.68 -5.77 -1.09
CA LEU A 47 -4.87 -4.44 -0.48
C LEU A 47 -6.36 -4.07 -0.40
N LEU A 48 -7.14 -4.33 -1.46
CA LEU A 48 -8.58 -4.05 -1.51
C LEU A 48 -9.42 -4.94 -0.57
N MET A 49 -8.89 -6.09 -0.17
CA MET A 49 -9.55 -7.01 0.77
C MET A 49 -9.14 -6.76 2.23
N LEU A 50 -8.21 -5.83 2.50
CA LEU A 50 -7.80 -5.55 3.87
C LEU A 50 -8.90 -4.78 4.62
N PRO A 51 -9.13 -5.14 5.90
CA PRO A 51 -9.93 -4.31 6.79
C PRO A 51 -9.33 -2.91 6.93
N GLU A 52 -10.19 -1.94 7.24
CA GLU A 52 -9.74 -0.58 7.55
C GLU A 52 -8.73 -0.59 8.70
N GLN A 53 -7.77 0.34 8.65
CA GLN A 53 -6.72 0.50 9.65
C GLN A 53 -5.82 -0.73 9.87
N SER A 54 -5.65 -1.57 8.83
CA SER A 54 -4.66 -2.65 8.85
C SER A 54 -3.22 -2.11 8.81
N GLU A 55 -2.32 -2.70 9.61
CA GLU A 55 -0.89 -2.42 9.59
C GLU A 55 -0.18 -3.30 8.56
N LEU A 56 0.54 -2.66 7.64
CA LEU A 56 1.35 -3.31 6.61
C LEU A 56 2.83 -3.02 6.79
N ALA A 57 3.66 -4.03 6.53
CA ALA A 57 5.03 -3.84 6.11
C ALA A 57 5.09 -3.83 4.58
N VAL A 58 5.66 -2.78 4.00
CA VAL A 58 5.78 -2.63 2.55
C VAL A 58 7.23 -2.44 2.14
N TYR A 59 7.57 -3.00 0.98
CA TYR A 59 8.87 -2.87 0.36
C TYR A 59 8.70 -2.42 -1.07
N GLY A 60 9.49 -1.44 -1.50
CA GLY A 60 9.31 -0.83 -2.80
C GLY A 60 10.41 0.13 -3.18
N HIS A 61 10.14 0.93 -4.20
CA HIS A 61 11.03 1.98 -4.69
C HIS A 61 10.24 3.23 -5.00
N LEU A 62 10.87 4.40 -4.85
CA LEU A 62 10.25 5.67 -5.20
C LEU A 62 10.24 5.87 -6.71
N ASN A 63 9.11 6.36 -7.24
CA ASN A 63 9.01 6.80 -8.63
C ASN A 63 9.42 8.27 -8.80
N LYS A 64 9.40 8.77 -10.04
CA LYS A 64 9.73 10.17 -10.38
C LYS A 64 8.80 11.22 -9.71
N ARG A 65 7.65 10.80 -9.18
CA ARG A 65 6.68 11.65 -8.47
C ARG A 65 6.77 11.49 -6.96
N ASN A 66 7.86 10.89 -6.46
CA ASN A 66 8.10 10.63 -5.05
C ASN A 66 7.01 9.76 -4.38
N GLN A 67 6.43 8.83 -5.15
CA GLN A 67 5.47 7.84 -4.64
C GLN A 67 6.17 6.51 -4.49
N LEU A 68 5.87 5.79 -3.41
CA LEU A 68 6.41 4.46 -3.15
C LEU A 68 5.65 3.42 -3.99
N VAL A 69 6.32 2.87 -5.00
CA VAL A 69 5.82 1.76 -5.80
C VAL A 69 6.09 0.46 -5.07
N ILE A 70 5.03 -0.25 -4.70
CA ILE A 70 5.12 -1.46 -3.87
C ILE A 70 5.57 -2.66 -4.70
N ASP A 71 6.69 -3.25 -4.32
CA ASP A 71 7.23 -4.48 -4.89
C ASP A 71 6.80 -5.71 -4.11
N LYS A 72 6.70 -5.61 -2.77
CA LYS A 72 6.25 -6.65 -1.84
C LYS A 72 5.52 -6.02 -0.65
N MET A 73 4.57 -6.74 -0.05
CA MET A 73 3.93 -6.33 1.20
C MET A 73 3.56 -7.52 2.08
N LEU A 74 3.44 -7.28 3.39
CA LEU A 74 3.02 -8.24 4.39
C LEU A 74 2.06 -7.57 5.38
N VAL A 75 0.98 -8.26 5.72
CA VAL A 75 0.06 -7.82 6.77
C VAL A 75 0.66 -8.16 8.13
N ARG A 76 0.89 -7.16 8.98
CA ARG A 76 1.43 -7.38 10.33
C ARG A 76 0.34 -7.48 11.38
N LYS A 77 -0.67 -6.62 11.29
CA LYS A 77 -1.81 -6.60 12.20
C LYS A 77 -3.05 -6.20 11.44
N SER A 78 -4.10 -6.98 11.57
CA SER A 78 -5.43 -6.65 11.10
C SER A 78 -6.32 -6.50 12.31
N LEU A 79 -6.89 -5.31 12.54
CA LEU A 79 -7.94 -5.15 13.54
C LEU A 79 -9.21 -5.77 12.96
N ILE A 80 -9.37 -7.06 13.17
CA ILE A 80 -10.66 -7.71 12.99
C ILE A 80 -11.48 -7.29 14.20
N SER A 81 -12.36 -6.30 14.06
CA SER A 81 -13.47 -6.14 14.99
C SER A 81 -14.39 -7.34 14.78
N ALA A 82 -14.16 -8.39 15.58
CA ALA A 82 -15.03 -9.54 15.72
C ALA A 82 -16.34 -9.13 16.41
#